data_AF-A0A4V3JGT6-F1
#
_entry.id   AF-A0A4V3JGT6-F1
#
_cell.length_a   1.000
_cell.length_b   1.000
_cell.length_c   1.000
_cell.angle_alpha   90.00
_cell.angle_beta   90.00
_cell.angle_gamma   90.00
#
_symmetry.space_group_name_H-M   'P 1'
#
loop_
_entity.id
_entity.type
_entity.pdbx_description
1 polymer ?
#
loop_
_entity_poly.entity_id
_entity_poly.type
_entity_poly.pdbx_seq_one_letter_code
_entity_poly.pdbx_strand_id
1 'polypeptide(L)'
;MLSRHISTAAIILAFFHFDCSQLGSLSNGTSSEQQLMQTLVFGVAAKEGCSTQSLTPISNTLSYVHPVRTRYDIQNCSPSDLVSLGFTGNTSQLAKGLSGNSSDSVFYSLGNVVLPSANGGTNLEVSFSLKSGGSLTAYVYGSGTPISGPALRLTDSSKEQFYSNMSGDFAVVSKGTAALSPDTKYTYCIDFQYASSEQWINAWPKACSEVSQSDRSSMMMFPVMQMMSVPSYSGNKIGFILNGAKLTSFTIGSILSQVD
;
A
#
# COMPACT_ATOMS: atom_id res chain seq x y z
N MET A 1 -4.31 37.61 -51.95
CA MET A 1 -4.03 36.28 -51.39
C MET A 1 -2.63 36.25 -50.76
N LEU A 2 -2.41 36.96 -49.65
CA LEU A 2 -1.10 36.97 -48.96
C LEU A 2 -1.21 37.03 -47.43
N SER A 3 -2.41 36.94 -46.86
CA SER A 3 -2.66 37.06 -45.41
C SER A 3 -3.13 35.76 -44.74
N ARG A 4 -3.36 34.68 -45.51
CA ARG A 4 -3.77 33.37 -44.99
C ARG A 4 -2.65 32.34 -44.82
N HIS A 5 -1.41 32.67 -45.18
CA HIS A 5 -0.26 31.76 -45.06
C HIS A 5 0.69 32.08 -43.90
N ILE A 6 0.42 33.13 -43.13
CA ILE A 6 1.29 33.54 -42.00
C ILE A 6 0.83 32.91 -40.68
N SER A 7 -0.47 32.58 -40.52
CA SER A 7 -0.99 32.02 -39.27
C SER A 7 -0.80 30.51 -39.10
N THR A 8 -0.46 29.77 -40.15
CA THR A 8 -0.16 28.32 -40.05
C THR A 8 1.34 28.02 -39.88
N ALA A 9 2.22 28.96 -40.21
CA ALA A 9 3.66 28.80 -40.01
C ALA A 9 4.11 28.99 -38.54
N ALA A 10 3.33 29.72 -37.73
CA ALA A 10 3.65 29.99 -36.32
C ALA A 10 3.29 28.83 -35.37
N ILE A 11 2.40 27.92 -35.75
CA ILE A 11 1.95 26.82 -34.89
C ILE A 11 2.84 25.57 -35.06
N ILE A 12 3.53 25.42 -36.20
CA ILE A 12 4.42 24.28 -36.46
C ILE A 12 5.84 24.52 -35.89
N LEU A 13 6.25 25.78 -35.69
CA LEU A 13 7.58 26.10 -35.14
C LEU A 13 7.67 26.04 -33.60
N ALA A 14 6.56 25.86 -32.89
CA ALA A 14 6.54 25.75 -31.42
C ALA A 14 6.73 24.30 -30.90
N PHE A 15 6.83 23.32 -31.79
CA PHE A 15 6.98 21.90 -31.41
C PHE A 15 8.41 21.34 -31.50
N PHE A 16 9.43 22.18 -31.69
CA PHE A 16 10.81 21.71 -31.91
C PHE A 16 11.88 22.23 -30.94
N HIS A 17 11.53 22.72 -29.75
CA HIS A 17 12.53 23.14 -28.74
C HIS A 17 12.28 22.49 -27.36
N PHE A 18 12.32 21.15 -27.32
CA PHE A 18 12.80 20.47 -26.12
C PHE A 18 14.15 19.85 -26.45
N ASP A 19 15.21 20.62 -26.15
CA ASP A 19 16.56 20.09 -25.98
C ASP A 19 16.53 19.05 -24.86
N CYS A 20 16.35 17.80 -25.24
CA CYS A 20 16.60 16.65 -24.40
C CYS A 20 18.11 16.41 -24.36
N SER A 21 18.83 17.27 -23.64
CA SER A 21 20.26 17.11 -23.39
C SER A 21 20.49 17.05 -21.88
N GLN A 22 20.36 15.86 -21.30
CA GLN A 22 21.24 15.31 -20.26
C GLN A 22 20.77 13.90 -19.88
N LEU A 23 20.85 12.95 -20.82
CA LEU A 23 21.11 11.56 -20.46
C LEU A 23 22.62 11.44 -20.26
N GLY A 24 23.09 11.76 -19.05
CA GLY A 24 24.43 11.40 -18.63
C GLY A 24 24.53 9.88 -18.59
N SER A 25 25.45 9.30 -19.36
CA SER A 25 25.80 7.90 -19.23
C SER A 25 26.34 7.66 -17.82
N LEU A 26 25.64 6.85 -17.02
CA LEU A 26 26.20 6.27 -15.81
C LEU A 26 26.53 4.81 -16.08
N SER A 27 27.81 4.52 -15.97
CA SER A 27 28.44 3.22 -16.06
C SER A 27 27.95 2.27 -14.97
N ASN A 28 27.73 1.00 -15.35
CA ASN A 28 27.75 -0.22 -14.53
C ASN A 28 27.11 -0.17 -13.12
N GLY A 29 25.88 -0.69 -13.01
CA GLY A 29 25.29 -1.10 -11.73
C GLY A 29 23.80 -1.47 -11.81
N THR A 30 23.53 -2.78 -11.94
CA THR A 30 22.28 -3.53 -11.66
C THR A 30 20.89 -2.91 -11.98
N SER A 31 20.22 -3.57 -12.93
CA SER A 31 19.08 -3.14 -13.73
C SER A 31 17.68 -3.55 -13.20
N SER A 32 17.30 -3.16 -11.98
CA SER A 32 15.92 -3.39 -11.50
C SER A 32 15.30 -2.23 -10.72
N GLU A 33 16.10 -1.44 -10.00
CA GLU A 33 15.59 -0.33 -9.19
C GLU A 33 15.25 0.93 -10.03
N GLN A 34 15.98 1.17 -11.12
CA GLN A 34 15.73 2.31 -12.00
C GLN A 34 14.46 2.16 -12.85
N GLN A 35 14.06 0.94 -13.18
CA GLN A 35 12.80 0.70 -13.91
C GLN A 35 11.57 0.89 -13.00
N LEU A 36 11.67 0.53 -11.72
CA LEU A 36 10.59 0.81 -10.75
C LEU A 36 10.45 2.32 -10.50
N MET A 37 11.57 3.02 -10.35
CA MET A 37 11.60 4.48 -10.16
C MET A 37 11.05 5.24 -11.37
N GLN A 38 11.33 4.80 -12.59
CA GLN A 38 10.75 5.42 -13.80
C GLN A 38 9.25 5.15 -13.95
N THR A 39 8.74 4.05 -13.38
CA THR A 39 7.29 3.73 -13.39
C THR A 39 6.53 4.48 -12.28
N LEU A 40 7.22 4.91 -11.22
CA LEU A 40 6.66 5.66 -10.08
C LEU A 40 6.70 7.19 -10.27
N VAL A 41 7.62 7.73 -11.08
CA VAL A 41 7.84 9.18 -11.22
C VAL A 41 6.99 9.81 -12.33
N PHE A 42 6.56 9.04 -13.33
CA PHE A 42 5.59 9.51 -14.33
C PHE A 42 4.26 8.85 -14.05
N GLY A 43 3.36 9.59 -13.40
CA GLY A 43 1.98 9.16 -13.18
C GLY A 43 1.39 8.57 -14.46
N VAL A 44 1.30 7.25 -14.51
CA VAL A 44 0.54 6.55 -15.54
C VAL A 44 -0.87 7.10 -15.46
N ALA A 45 -1.38 7.61 -16.59
CA ALA A 45 -2.78 7.98 -16.72
C ALA A 45 -3.61 6.75 -16.35
N ALA A 46 -4.11 6.74 -15.13
CA ALA A 46 -4.89 5.66 -14.63
C ALA A 46 -6.16 5.60 -15.48
N LYS A 47 -6.43 4.40 -16.02
CA LYS A 47 -7.64 4.13 -16.81
C LYS A 47 -8.89 4.54 -16.03
N GLU A 48 -9.98 4.83 -16.74
CA GLU A 48 -11.24 5.34 -16.17
C GLU A 48 -11.59 4.70 -14.82
N GLY A 49 -11.49 5.48 -13.74
CA GLY A 49 -11.95 5.10 -12.40
C GLY A 49 -10.88 4.72 -11.38
N CYS A 50 -9.62 4.56 -11.78
CA CYS A 50 -8.48 4.45 -10.87
C CYS A 50 -7.68 5.75 -10.86
N SER A 51 -6.95 6.06 -9.80
CA SER A 51 -5.88 7.06 -9.85
C SER A 51 -4.76 6.77 -8.85
N THR A 52 -3.56 7.26 -9.15
CA THR A 52 -2.43 7.25 -8.22
C THR A 52 -2.02 8.68 -7.90
N GLN A 53 -1.65 8.91 -6.65
CA GLN A 53 -1.16 10.20 -6.19
C GLN A 53 0.09 9.99 -5.34
N SER A 54 1.16 10.70 -5.68
CA SER A 54 2.31 10.85 -4.80
C SER A 54 1.96 11.83 -3.68
N LEU A 55 2.11 11.38 -2.44
CA LEU A 55 1.87 12.14 -1.23
C LEU A 55 3.20 12.39 -0.51
N THR A 56 3.23 13.51 0.19
CA THR A 56 4.35 13.84 1.07
C THR A 56 4.45 12.82 2.21
N PRO A 57 5.65 12.55 2.72
CA PRO A 57 5.83 11.75 3.93
C PRO A 57 5.11 12.34 5.16
N ILE A 58 4.72 11.47 6.10
CA ILE A 58 4.05 11.88 7.35
C ILE A 58 5.07 12.34 8.40
N SER A 59 5.41 13.63 8.42
CA SER A 59 6.41 14.23 9.34
C SER A 59 6.66 13.43 10.62
N ASN A 60 7.88 12.92 10.77
CA ASN A 60 8.36 12.07 11.87
C ASN A 60 9.69 12.64 12.38
N THR A 61 10.01 12.42 13.66
CA THR A 61 11.33 12.72 14.26
C THR A 61 12.48 11.85 13.71
N LEU A 62 12.19 10.81 12.92
CA LEU A 62 13.15 9.92 12.28
C LEU A 62 13.20 10.13 10.75
N SER A 63 14.40 10.20 10.17
CA SER A 63 14.69 10.47 8.76
C SER A 63 14.21 9.40 7.77
N TYR A 64 13.32 9.68 6.83
CA TYR A 64 12.84 8.66 5.85
C TYR A 64 13.93 7.93 5.06
N VAL A 65 13.76 6.61 4.89
CA VAL A 65 14.50 5.81 3.91
C VAL A 65 14.11 6.20 2.48
N HIS A 66 12.83 6.48 2.23
CA HIS A 66 12.32 7.03 0.98
C HIS A 66 11.22 8.08 1.22
N PRO A 67 11.30 9.28 0.60
CA PRO A 67 10.43 10.40 0.93
C PRO A 67 9.12 10.41 0.11
N VAL A 68 8.52 9.25 -0.19
CA VAL A 68 7.28 9.20 -1.00
C VAL A 68 6.28 8.21 -0.41
N ARG A 69 5.03 8.66 -0.27
CA ARG A 69 3.86 7.80 -0.06
C ARG A 69 3.07 7.74 -1.36
N THR A 70 2.59 6.56 -1.76
CA THR A 70 1.76 6.42 -2.96
C THR A 70 0.34 6.06 -2.55
N ARG A 71 -0.61 6.95 -2.84
CA ARG A 71 -2.04 6.70 -2.69
C ARG A 71 -2.60 6.11 -3.98
N TYR A 72 -3.42 5.09 -3.82
CA TYR A 72 -4.21 4.45 -4.86
C TYR A 72 -5.67 4.73 -4.56
N ASP A 73 -6.31 5.57 -5.37
CA ASP A 73 -7.75 5.74 -5.36
C ASP A 73 -8.36 4.72 -6.30
N ILE A 74 -9.16 3.81 -5.74
CA ILE A 74 -9.63 2.61 -6.44
C ILE A 74 -11.13 2.43 -6.36
N GLN A 75 -11.85 3.43 -5.86
CA GLN A 75 -13.29 3.35 -5.62
C GLN A 75 -14.08 3.00 -6.89
N ASN A 76 -13.59 3.43 -8.06
CA ASN A 76 -14.23 3.19 -9.35
C ASN A 76 -13.44 2.23 -10.25
N CYS A 77 -12.35 1.63 -9.76
CA CYS A 77 -11.56 0.66 -10.50
C CYS A 77 -12.36 -0.58 -10.86
N SER A 78 -12.13 -1.10 -12.07
CA SER A 78 -12.48 -2.48 -12.40
C SER A 78 -11.35 -3.42 -11.98
N PRO A 79 -11.62 -4.70 -11.68
CA PRO A 79 -10.58 -5.67 -11.32
C PRO A 79 -9.45 -5.78 -12.35
N SER A 80 -9.74 -5.57 -13.64
CA SER A 80 -8.75 -5.56 -14.72
C SER A 80 -7.75 -4.41 -14.63
N ASP A 81 -8.12 -3.30 -13.98
CA ASP A 81 -7.28 -2.11 -13.91
C ASP A 81 -6.16 -2.24 -12.89
N LEU A 82 -6.28 -3.19 -11.94
CA LEU A 82 -5.24 -3.50 -10.94
C LEU A 82 -3.87 -3.79 -11.57
N VAL A 83 -3.84 -4.48 -12.72
CA VAL A 83 -2.59 -4.79 -13.43
C VAL A 83 -1.87 -3.53 -13.86
N SER A 84 -2.62 -2.51 -14.30
CA SER A 84 -2.04 -1.22 -14.70
C SER A 84 -1.51 -0.42 -13.51
N LEU A 85 -2.02 -0.70 -12.30
CA LEU A 85 -1.54 -0.14 -11.03
C LEU A 85 -0.38 -0.95 -10.42
N GLY A 86 0.09 -2.00 -11.08
CA GLY A 86 1.17 -2.84 -10.55
C GLY A 86 0.70 -3.94 -9.59
N PHE A 87 -0.58 -4.32 -9.62
CA PHE A 87 -1.16 -5.38 -8.79
C PHE A 87 -1.66 -6.56 -9.63
N THR A 88 -1.60 -7.76 -9.05
CA THR A 88 -2.13 -8.99 -9.64
C THR A 88 -2.83 -9.83 -8.58
N GLY A 89 -3.50 -10.90 -8.95
CA GLY A 89 -4.15 -11.82 -8.03
C GLY A 89 -5.34 -12.51 -8.67
N ASN A 90 -6.24 -13.02 -7.83
CA ASN A 90 -7.47 -13.65 -8.29
C ASN A 90 -8.57 -12.60 -8.54
N THR A 91 -8.35 -11.79 -9.56
CA THR A 91 -9.25 -10.68 -9.92
C THR A 91 -10.63 -11.13 -10.39
N SER A 92 -10.79 -12.42 -10.74
CA SER A 92 -12.09 -13.02 -11.09
C SER A 92 -13.11 -13.01 -9.96
N GLN A 93 -12.63 -12.97 -8.71
CA GLN A 93 -13.45 -12.94 -7.50
C GLN A 93 -13.75 -11.51 -7.01
N LEU A 94 -13.20 -10.51 -7.71
CA LEU A 94 -13.42 -9.10 -7.41
C LEU A 94 -14.51 -8.54 -8.33
N ALA A 95 -15.35 -7.67 -7.78
CA ALA A 95 -16.29 -6.87 -8.55
C ALA A 95 -15.82 -5.41 -8.65
N LYS A 96 -16.52 -4.62 -9.46
CA LYS A 96 -16.23 -3.20 -9.67
C LYS A 96 -16.21 -2.42 -8.35
N GLY A 97 -15.27 -1.48 -8.23
CA GLY A 97 -14.96 -0.77 -6.99
C GLY A 97 -14.25 -1.66 -5.97
N LEU A 98 -13.50 -2.66 -6.49
CA LEU A 98 -12.70 -3.64 -5.76
C LEU A 98 -13.38 -4.14 -4.48
N SER A 99 -14.55 -4.75 -4.68
CA SER A 99 -15.24 -5.51 -3.63
C SER A 99 -15.06 -7.00 -3.84
N GLY A 100 -14.77 -7.73 -2.77
CA GLY A 100 -14.71 -9.19 -2.76
C GLY A 100 -15.70 -9.78 -1.77
N ASN A 101 -16.11 -11.03 -2.00
CA ASN A 101 -17.10 -11.74 -1.17
C ASN A 101 -16.60 -13.12 -0.69
N SER A 102 -15.30 -13.39 -0.82
CA SER A 102 -14.72 -14.68 -0.44
C SER A 102 -13.26 -14.53 -0.01
N SER A 103 -12.71 -15.53 0.68
CA SER A 103 -11.27 -15.62 0.98
C SER A 103 -10.40 -15.70 -0.28
N ASP A 104 -10.99 -16.03 -1.43
CA ASP A 104 -10.30 -16.12 -2.72
C ASP A 104 -10.24 -14.76 -3.44
N SER A 105 -10.90 -13.74 -2.92
CA SER A 105 -10.87 -12.37 -3.44
C SER A 105 -9.57 -11.67 -3.05
N VAL A 106 -8.47 -12.08 -3.68
CA VAL A 106 -7.10 -11.69 -3.32
C VAL A 106 -6.44 -10.88 -4.43
N PHE A 107 -5.76 -9.79 -4.06
CA PHE A 107 -4.81 -9.12 -4.94
C PHE A 107 -3.58 -8.62 -4.16
N TYR A 108 -2.45 -8.51 -4.83
CA TYR A 108 -1.16 -8.17 -4.26
C TYR A 108 -0.25 -7.50 -5.30
N SER A 109 0.79 -6.80 -4.85
CA SER A 109 1.73 -6.13 -5.73
C SER A 109 2.51 -7.12 -6.61
N LEU A 110 2.65 -6.82 -7.91
CA LEU A 110 3.43 -7.63 -8.86
C LEU A 110 4.90 -7.75 -8.43
N GLY A 111 5.44 -6.65 -7.92
CA GLY A 111 6.81 -6.56 -7.40
C GLY A 111 6.88 -6.43 -5.88
N ASN A 112 8.11 -6.45 -5.40
CA ASN A 112 8.45 -6.12 -4.03
C ASN A 112 8.17 -4.63 -3.77
N VAL A 113 7.48 -4.34 -2.68
CA VAL A 113 7.40 -3.03 -2.06
C VAL A 113 8.55 -2.94 -1.07
N VAL A 114 9.25 -1.81 -1.05
CA VAL A 114 10.59 -1.67 -0.45
C VAL A 114 10.63 -2.22 0.98
N LEU A 115 11.60 -3.09 1.25
CA LEU A 115 11.93 -3.54 2.61
C LEU A 115 12.68 -2.44 3.35
N PRO A 116 12.43 -2.27 4.65
CA PRO A 116 13.38 -1.55 5.49
C PRO A 116 14.72 -2.30 5.53
N SER A 117 15.83 -1.59 5.29
CA SER A 117 17.17 -2.16 5.09
C SER A 117 17.91 -2.55 6.38
N ALA A 118 17.36 -2.28 7.57
CA ALA A 118 17.82 -2.81 8.86
C ALA A 118 16.87 -2.38 9.99
N ASN A 119 16.43 -1.12 9.95
CA ASN A 119 15.46 -0.52 10.87
C ASN A 119 14.45 0.26 10.05
N GLY A 120 13.18 -0.14 10.09
CA GLY A 120 12.15 0.51 9.31
C GLY A 120 10.82 -0.21 9.30
N GLY A 121 9.94 0.18 8.39
CA GLY A 121 8.64 -0.44 8.24
C GLY A 121 7.89 0.06 7.04
N THR A 122 6.67 -0.44 6.91
CA THR A 122 5.68 -0.03 5.93
C THR A 122 4.49 0.55 6.66
N ASN A 123 4.14 1.78 6.30
CA ASN A 123 2.88 2.39 6.66
C ASN A 123 1.84 2.07 5.58
N LEU A 124 0.68 1.60 6.01
CA LEU A 124 -0.46 1.33 5.17
C LEU A 124 -1.66 2.12 5.69
N GLU A 125 -2.21 3.00 4.87
CA GLU A 125 -3.50 3.65 5.14
C GLU A 125 -4.56 2.99 4.28
N VAL A 126 -5.63 2.47 4.86
CA VAL A 126 -6.63 1.69 4.13
C VAL A 126 -8.02 2.23 4.40
N SER A 127 -8.74 2.60 3.35
CA SER A 127 -10.14 3.03 3.44
C SER A 127 -11.07 1.98 2.84
N PHE A 128 -11.98 1.47 3.64
CA PHE A 128 -12.83 0.33 3.28
C PHE A 128 -14.21 0.36 3.97
N SER A 129 -15.10 -0.53 3.55
CA SER A 129 -16.31 -0.90 4.28
C SER A 129 -16.49 -2.42 4.28
N LEU A 130 -17.18 -2.95 5.29
CA LEU A 130 -17.47 -4.38 5.43
C LEU A 130 -18.97 -4.63 5.34
N LYS A 131 -19.38 -5.73 4.73
CA LYS A 131 -20.73 -6.28 4.88
C LYS A 131 -20.83 -7.01 6.23
N SER A 132 -22.05 -7.38 6.62
CA SER A 132 -22.25 -8.26 7.77
C SER A 132 -21.53 -9.60 7.59
N GLY A 133 -20.77 -10.03 8.59
CA GLY A 133 -19.87 -11.19 8.55
C GLY A 133 -18.59 -10.97 7.73
N GLY A 134 -18.33 -9.73 7.31
CA GLY A 134 -17.24 -9.37 6.41
C GLY A 134 -15.90 -9.21 7.12
N SER A 135 -14.82 -9.36 6.37
CA SER A 135 -13.46 -9.09 6.80
C SER A 135 -12.57 -8.56 5.67
N LEU A 136 -11.67 -7.67 6.05
CA LEU A 136 -10.55 -7.21 5.24
C LEU A 136 -9.27 -7.73 5.87
N THR A 137 -8.45 -8.45 5.12
CA THR A 137 -7.10 -8.80 5.58
C THR A 137 -6.07 -8.06 4.74
N ALA A 138 -5.14 -7.35 5.38
CA ALA A 138 -4.00 -6.71 4.74
C ALA A 138 -2.71 -7.44 5.11
N TYR A 139 -1.89 -7.73 4.11
CA TYR A 139 -0.60 -8.41 4.23
C TYR A 139 0.52 -7.48 3.77
N VAL A 140 1.65 -7.55 4.44
CA VAL A 140 2.89 -6.88 4.06
C VAL A 140 4.03 -7.89 4.15
N TYR A 141 5.09 -7.68 3.39
CA TYR A 141 6.24 -8.58 3.33
C TYR A 141 5.85 -10.02 2.96
N GLY A 142 4.85 -10.11 2.07
CA GLY A 142 4.27 -11.37 1.68
C GLY A 142 5.05 -12.08 0.59
N SER A 143 5.00 -13.41 0.59
CA SER A 143 5.54 -14.28 -0.45
C SER A 143 4.52 -15.36 -0.88
N GLY A 144 4.77 -16.04 -1.99
CA GLY A 144 3.96 -17.20 -2.41
C GLY A 144 2.60 -16.87 -3.07
N THR A 145 1.79 -17.92 -3.26
CA THR A 145 0.40 -17.88 -3.74
C THR A 145 -0.34 -19.05 -3.08
N PRO A 146 -1.25 -18.81 -2.10
CA PRO A 146 -1.69 -17.51 -1.59
C PRO A 146 -0.57 -16.73 -0.88
N ILE A 147 -0.73 -15.41 -0.81
CA ILE A 147 0.26 -14.53 -0.15
C ILE A 147 0.32 -14.84 1.36
N SER A 148 1.52 -15.12 1.87
CA SER A 148 1.78 -15.36 3.29
C SER A 148 2.82 -14.38 3.81
N GLY A 149 2.55 -13.79 4.97
CA GLY A 149 3.34 -12.71 5.58
C GLY A 149 2.64 -12.17 6.83
N PRO A 150 3.25 -11.20 7.53
CA PRO A 150 2.58 -10.40 8.56
C PRO A 150 1.25 -9.86 8.04
N ALA A 151 0.19 -10.11 8.80
CA ALA A 151 -1.15 -9.73 8.40
C ALA A 151 -1.97 -9.19 9.55
N LEU A 152 -2.78 -8.18 9.23
CA LEU A 152 -3.86 -7.69 10.08
C LEU A 152 -5.19 -7.98 9.39
N ARG A 153 -6.13 -8.55 10.13
CA ARG A 153 -7.52 -8.75 9.72
C ARG A 153 -8.45 -7.88 10.54
N LEU A 154 -9.21 -7.07 9.83
CA LEU A 154 -10.27 -6.22 10.34
C LEU A 154 -11.61 -6.89 10.02
N THR A 155 -12.50 -7.00 11.01
CA THR A 155 -13.75 -7.74 10.90
C THR A 155 -14.86 -7.04 11.66
N ASP A 156 -16.11 -7.31 11.27
CA ASP A 156 -17.31 -6.76 11.91
C ASP A 156 -17.80 -7.59 13.10
N SER A 157 -17.22 -8.77 13.32
CA SER A 157 -17.70 -9.77 14.30
C SER A 157 -16.78 -9.91 15.52
N SER A 158 -15.57 -9.37 15.47
CA SER A 158 -14.64 -9.39 16.59
C SER A 158 -13.67 -8.21 16.52
N LYS A 159 -12.82 -8.07 17.54
CA LYS A 159 -11.70 -7.14 17.50
C LYS A 159 -10.75 -7.50 16.36
N GLU A 160 -9.80 -6.62 16.07
CA GLU A 160 -8.75 -6.90 15.09
C GLU A 160 -8.07 -8.22 15.40
N GLN A 161 -7.74 -8.95 14.34
CA GLN A 161 -7.04 -10.21 14.42
C GLN A 161 -5.72 -10.09 13.69
N PHE A 162 -4.71 -10.84 14.09
CA PHE A 162 -3.42 -10.85 13.44
C PHE A 162 -2.99 -12.27 13.12
N TYR A 163 -2.22 -12.39 12.05
CA TYR A 163 -1.63 -13.65 11.65
C TYR A 163 -0.31 -13.86 12.40
N SER A 164 -0.24 -14.89 13.25
CA SER A 164 0.88 -15.08 14.19
C SER A 164 1.89 -16.13 13.73
N ASN A 165 1.52 -17.05 12.85
CA ASN A 165 2.36 -18.19 12.47
C ASN A 165 2.08 -18.66 11.04
N MET A 166 3.04 -19.35 10.38
CA MET A 166 2.85 -19.94 9.03
C MET A 166 1.69 -20.93 8.91
N SER A 167 1.01 -21.26 10.01
CA SER A 167 -0.03 -22.29 10.07
C SER A 167 -1.37 -21.85 9.49
N GLY A 168 -1.59 -20.56 9.23
CA GLY A 168 -2.90 -20.10 8.73
C GLY A 168 -3.72 -19.33 9.76
N ASP A 169 -3.33 -19.37 11.03
CA ASP A 169 -4.22 -19.05 12.13
C ASP A 169 -4.14 -17.58 12.56
N PHE A 170 -5.32 -16.99 12.74
CA PHE A 170 -5.48 -15.63 13.24
C PHE A 170 -5.74 -15.66 14.75
N ALA A 171 -5.00 -14.85 15.50
CA ALA A 171 -5.23 -14.61 16.91
C ALA A 171 -5.93 -13.26 17.10
N VAL A 172 -6.89 -13.20 18.03
CA VAL A 172 -7.59 -11.95 18.38
C VAL A 172 -6.68 -11.05 19.21
N VAL A 173 -6.61 -9.77 18.86
CA VAL A 173 -5.84 -8.77 19.60
C VAL A 173 -6.58 -8.43 20.90
N SER A 174 -6.01 -8.78 22.05
CA SER A 174 -6.65 -8.63 23.38
C SER A 174 -7.05 -7.18 23.69
N LYS A 175 -6.19 -6.22 23.31
CA LYS A 175 -6.41 -4.77 23.43
C LYS A 175 -6.93 -4.10 22.15
N GLY A 176 -7.42 -4.85 21.16
CA GLY A 176 -7.96 -4.30 19.92
C GLY A 176 -9.16 -3.36 20.13
N THR A 177 -9.50 -2.58 19.11
CA THR A 177 -10.73 -1.78 19.09
C THR A 177 -11.97 -2.67 19.06
N ALA A 178 -13.14 -2.09 19.32
CA ALA A 178 -14.39 -2.84 19.23
C ALA A 178 -14.62 -3.38 17.82
N ALA A 179 -15.49 -4.38 17.69
CA ALA A 179 -15.87 -4.90 16.37
C ALA A 179 -16.41 -3.77 15.47
N LEU A 180 -16.04 -3.83 14.19
CA LEU A 180 -16.47 -2.84 13.21
C LEU A 180 -17.97 -2.95 12.94
N SER A 181 -18.60 -1.84 12.62
CA SER A 181 -20.00 -1.83 12.19
C SER A 181 -20.09 -2.12 10.68
N PRO A 182 -20.98 -3.02 10.25
CA PRO A 182 -21.27 -3.22 8.84
C PRO A 182 -21.66 -1.94 8.11
N ASP A 183 -21.39 -1.90 6.81
CA ASP A 183 -21.70 -0.83 5.86
C ASP A 183 -21.21 0.57 6.25
N THR A 184 -20.32 0.64 7.25
CA THR A 184 -19.67 1.86 7.69
C THR A 184 -18.32 2.00 6.99
N LYS A 185 -18.01 3.23 6.55
CA LYS A 185 -16.71 3.55 5.96
C LYS A 185 -15.69 3.76 7.07
N TYR A 186 -14.62 2.98 7.04
CA TYR A 186 -13.48 3.09 7.94
C TYR A 186 -12.24 3.54 7.19
N THR A 187 -11.36 4.24 7.89
CA THR A 187 -9.97 4.45 7.49
C THR A 187 -9.08 3.95 8.61
N TYR A 188 -8.19 3.01 8.29
CA TYR A 188 -7.23 2.46 9.22
C TYR A 188 -5.82 2.84 8.81
N CYS A 189 -5.03 3.29 9.78
CA CYS A 189 -3.59 3.38 9.65
C CYS A 189 -2.95 2.15 10.28
N ILE A 190 -2.12 1.44 9.52
CA ILE A 190 -1.46 0.21 9.94
C ILE A 190 0.05 0.36 9.71
N ASP A 191 0.84 0.23 10.76
CA ASP A 191 2.31 0.26 10.69
C ASP A 191 2.86 -1.15 10.89
N PHE A 192 3.54 -1.67 9.87
CA PHE A 192 4.29 -2.92 9.91
C PHE A 192 5.76 -2.60 10.09
N GLN A 193 6.27 -2.77 11.31
CA GLN A 193 7.64 -2.43 11.69
C GLN A 193 8.54 -3.66 11.74
N TYR A 194 9.81 -3.46 11.41
CA TYR A 194 10.88 -4.44 11.51
C TYR A 194 12.12 -3.78 12.12
N ALA A 195 12.64 -4.37 13.20
CA ALA A 195 13.92 -4.01 13.79
C ALA A 195 14.46 -5.19 14.59
N SER A 196 15.78 -5.35 14.60
CA SER A 196 16.48 -6.36 15.42
C SER A 196 15.94 -7.79 15.26
N SER A 197 15.50 -8.17 14.05
CA SER A 197 14.86 -9.47 13.73
C SER A 197 13.45 -9.69 14.29
N GLU A 198 12.83 -8.64 14.81
CA GLU A 198 11.46 -8.65 15.33
C GLU A 198 10.53 -7.89 14.40
N GLN A 199 9.28 -8.36 14.34
CA GLN A 199 8.21 -7.70 13.60
C GLN A 199 7.11 -7.27 14.54
N TRP A 200 6.58 -6.08 14.29
CA TRP A 200 5.45 -5.52 15.02
C TRP A 200 4.41 -4.98 14.05
N ILE A 201 3.14 -5.12 14.43
CA ILE A 201 2.01 -4.54 13.71
C ILE A 201 1.26 -3.63 14.68
N ASN A 202 1.12 -2.36 14.31
CA ASN A 202 0.29 -1.39 15.03
C ASN A 202 -0.84 -0.92 14.13
N ALA A 203 -2.05 -0.76 14.67
CA ALA A 203 -3.22 -0.34 13.91
C ALA A 203 -4.03 0.72 14.67
N TRP A 204 -4.38 1.80 13.99
CA TRP A 204 -5.21 2.89 14.51
C TRP A 204 -6.40 3.16 13.59
N PRO A 205 -7.62 3.40 14.13
CA PRO A 205 -8.81 3.67 13.33
C PRO A 205 -8.89 5.16 12.89
N LYS A 206 -7.79 5.69 12.34
CA LYS A 206 -7.68 7.09 11.87
C LYS A 206 -6.69 7.20 10.72
N ALA A 207 -6.68 8.34 10.04
CA ALA A 207 -5.72 8.59 8.96
C ALA A 207 -4.29 8.62 9.51
N CYS A 208 -3.30 8.23 8.71
CA CYS A 208 -1.93 8.13 9.21
C CYS A 208 -1.30 9.47 9.59
N SER A 209 -1.81 10.58 9.02
CA SER A 209 -1.45 11.95 9.39
C SER A 209 -2.03 12.41 10.74
N GLU A 210 -3.06 11.71 11.26
CA GLU A 210 -3.71 12.02 12.53
C GLU A 210 -3.19 11.15 13.69
N VAL A 211 -2.30 10.18 13.37
CA VAL A 211 -1.58 9.41 14.36
C VAL A 211 -0.45 10.30 14.90
N SER A 212 -0.60 10.76 16.14
CA SER A 212 0.36 11.65 16.77
C SER A 212 1.70 10.95 16.97
N GLN A 213 2.79 11.73 17.11
CA GLN A 213 4.09 11.16 17.45
C GLN A 213 4.01 10.37 18.76
N SER A 214 3.28 10.86 19.76
CA SER A 214 3.04 10.11 21.00
C SER A 214 2.29 8.79 20.78
N ASP A 215 1.34 8.71 19.84
CA ASP A 215 0.68 7.44 19.51
C ASP A 215 1.66 6.46 18.83
N ARG A 216 2.59 6.97 18.02
CA ARG A 216 3.63 6.17 17.34
C ARG A 216 4.73 5.70 18.30
N SER A 217 5.15 6.58 19.21
CA SER A 217 6.22 6.34 20.19
C SER A 217 5.72 5.61 21.43
N SER A 218 4.43 5.67 21.73
CA SER A 218 3.79 4.76 22.66
C SER A 218 3.57 3.42 21.95
N MET A 219 4.68 2.71 21.69
CA MET A 219 4.64 1.26 21.47
C MET A 219 3.72 0.60 22.51
N MET A 220 3.62 1.18 23.71
CA MET A 220 2.84 0.67 24.84
C MET A 220 1.32 0.89 24.86
N MET A 221 0.70 1.70 23.99
CA MET A 221 -0.74 2.02 24.18
C MET A 221 -1.75 1.13 23.43
N PHE A 222 -1.32 0.39 22.42
CA PHE A 222 -2.07 -0.72 21.80
C PHE A 222 -1.06 -1.82 21.47
N PRO A 223 -1.40 -3.10 21.65
CA PRO A 223 -0.44 -4.11 22.05
C PRO A 223 0.65 -4.29 20.99
N VAL A 224 1.88 -3.93 21.35
CA VAL A 224 3.11 -4.45 20.72
C VAL A 224 2.95 -5.95 20.62
N MET A 225 2.73 -6.46 19.42
CA MET A 225 2.82 -7.89 19.18
C MET A 225 4.17 -8.14 18.56
N GLN A 226 5.15 -8.30 19.44
CA GLN A 226 6.43 -8.85 19.10
C GLN A 226 6.18 -10.27 18.59
N MET A 227 6.28 -10.45 17.28
CA MET A 227 6.24 -11.78 16.69
C MET A 227 7.55 -12.49 17.07
N MET A 228 7.54 -13.23 18.19
CA MET A 228 8.67 -14.10 18.55
C MET A 228 8.73 -15.26 17.54
N SER A 229 9.91 -15.54 16.97
CA SER A 229 10.11 -16.56 15.93
C SER A 229 9.38 -16.27 14.61
N VAL A 230 9.54 -15.05 14.08
CA VAL A 230 9.01 -14.68 12.76
C VAL A 230 9.56 -15.63 11.69
N PRO A 231 8.69 -16.28 10.89
CA PRO A 231 9.11 -16.97 9.68
C PRO A 231 9.87 -16.01 8.74
N SER A 232 10.98 -16.46 8.15
CA SER A 232 11.59 -15.69 7.06
C SER A 232 10.69 -15.78 5.83
N TYR A 233 10.07 -14.67 5.44
CA TYR A 233 9.32 -14.58 4.18
C TYR A 233 10.27 -14.18 3.05
N SER A 234 10.20 -14.87 1.91
CA SER A 234 11.13 -14.68 0.78
C SER A 234 10.72 -13.56 -0.18
N GLY A 235 9.67 -12.79 0.15
CA GLY A 235 9.07 -11.80 -0.73
C GLY A 235 8.59 -10.59 0.04
N ASN A 236 8.45 -9.46 -0.67
CA ASN A 236 8.16 -8.17 -0.05
C ASN A 236 6.88 -7.58 -0.62
N LYS A 237 5.87 -8.41 -0.88
CA LYS A 237 4.63 -7.94 -1.50
C LYS A 237 3.69 -7.35 -0.46
N ILE A 238 2.89 -6.38 -0.87
CA ILE A 238 1.70 -5.96 -0.13
C ILE A 238 0.48 -6.53 -0.82
N GLY A 239 -0.48 -7.02 -0.04
CA GLY A 239 -1.70 -7.60 -0.60
C GLY A 239 -2.90 -7.48 0.32
N PHE A 240 -4.05 -7.75 -0.25
CA PHE A 240 -5.34 -7.66 0.40
C PHE A 240 -6.17 -8.90 0.08
N ILE A 241 -6.92 -9.38 1.07
CA ILE A 241 -7.98 -10.37 0.92
C ILE A 241 -9.29 -9.70 1.33
N LEU A 242 -10.26 -9.71 0.42
CA LEU A 242 -11.54 -9.03 0.57
C LEU A 242 -12.69 -10.04 0.73
N ASN A 243 -13.07 -10.38 1.95
CA ASN A 243 -14.18 -11.30 2.18
C ASN A 243 -15.40 -10.54 2.69
N GLY A 244 -16.32 -10.15 1.81
CA GLY A 244 -17.41 -9.24 2.17
C GLY A 244 -16.90 -7.83 2.46
N ALA A 245 -15.81 -7.43 1.80
CA ALA A 245 -15.17 -6.12 1.99
C ALA A 245 -15.13 -5.36 0.67
N LYS A 246 -15.22 -4.03 0.76
CA LYS A 246 -15.05 -3.11 -0.36
C LYS A 246 -13.91 -2.15 -0.05
N LEU A 247 -12.88 -2.16 -0.88
CA LEU A 247 -11.74 -1.25 -0.76
C LEU A 247 -11.98 0.01 -1.61
N THR A 248 -11.83 1.18 -1.02
CA THR A 248 -12.05 2.47 -1.71
C THR A 248 -10.75 3.19 -2.03
N SER A 249 -9.78 3.13 -1.14
CA SER A 249 -8.43 3.63 -1.38
C SER A 249 -7.45 2.94 -0.45
N PHE A 250 -6.19 2.89 -0.85
CA PHE A 250 -5.10 2.56 0.05
C PHE A 250 -3.86 3.40 -0.25
N THR A 251 -3.04 3.68 0.76
CA THR A 251 -1.78 4.41 0.62
C THR A 251 -0.67 3.56 1.19
N ILE A 252 0.41 3.41 0.43
CA ILE A 252 1.63 2.70 0.84
C ILE A 252 2.73 3.73 1.07
N GLY A 253 3.43 3.62 2.19
CA GLY A 253 4.61 4.43 2.49
C GLY A 253 5.68 3.65 3.25
N SER A 254 6.92 4.10 3.15
CA SER A 254 8.01 3.61 3.99
C SER A 254 8.13 4.46 5.26
N ILE A 255 8.38 3.81 6.39
CA ILE A 255 8.66 4.47 7.68
C ILE A 255 10.00 4.00 8.22
N LEU A 256 10.67 4.85 9.00
CA LEU A 256 11.73 4.37 9.89
C LEU A 256 11.11 3.80 11.16
N SER A 257 11.70 2.70 11.65
CA SER A 257 11.31 2.03 12.87
C SER A 257 11.70 2.91 14.06
N GLN A 258 10.85 2.96 15.08
CA GLN A 258 11.14 3.69 16.32
C GLN A 258 11.80 2.80 17.38
N VAL A 259 12.21 1.59 17.01
CA VAL A 259 12.82 0.66 17.96
C VAL A 259 14.31 0.93 18.04
N ASP A 260 14.70 1.54 19.16
CA ASP A 260 16.09 1.61 19.66
C ASP A 260 16.56 0.25 20.17
#